data_AF-A0A3Q8IQW9-F1
#
_entry.id   AF-A0A3Q8IQW9-F1
#
_cell.length_a   1.000
_cell.length_b   1.000
_cell.length_c   1.000
_cell.angle_alpha   90.00
_cell.angle_beta   90.00
_cell.angle_gamma   90.00
#
_symmetry.space_group_name_H-M   'P 1'
#
loop_
_entity.id
_entity.type
_entity.pdbx_description
1 polymer ?
#
loop_
_entity_poly.entity_id
_entity_poly.type
_entity_poly.pdbx_seq_one_letter_code
_entity_poly.pdbx_strand_id
1 'polypeptide(L)'
;MASYMMYAAHRRGTMEKRWNALLVSPHSGTLALGEAGVYHARLLLGSRPKPCTQFPMIQGMAELQTALTELSRIFQAFLDGRGTRPYADELPGETVYVEHLLKLPNAQGLYTINSQPPVNGVPSSHRVVE
;
A
#
# COMPACT_ATOMS: atom_id res chain seq x y z
N MET A 1 -7.61 5.16 3.64
CA MET A 1 -9.03 4.90 4.01
C MET A 1 -10.04 5.28 2.92
N ALA A 2 -9.92 6.45 2.28
CA ALA A 2 -10.94 7.00 1.38
C ALA A 2 -11.31 6.12 0.17
N SER A 3 -10.32 5.50 -0.51
CA SER A 3 -10.58 4.68 -1.71
C SER A 3 -11.37 3.40 -1.41
N TYR A 4 -11.04 2.70 -0.30
CA TYR A 4 -11.76 1.49 0.10
C TYR A 4 -13.22 1.78 0.46
N MET A 5 -13.48 2.84 1.25
CA MET A 5 -14.83 3.20 1.65
C MET A 5 -15.72 3.57 0.45
N MET A 6 -15.16 4.28 -0.53
CA MET A 6 -15.85 4.57 -1.80
C MET A 6 -16.23 3.28 -2.54
N TYR A 7 -15.28 2.34 -2.68
CA TYR A 7 -15.54 1.05 -3.31
C TYR A 7 -16.58 0.22 -2.53
N ALA A 8 -16.44 0.15 -1.20
CA ALA A 8 -17.30 -0.63 -0.34
C ALA A 8 -18.72 -0.05 -0.26
N ALA A 9 -18.90 1.27 -0.36
CA ALA A 9 -20.22 1.91 -0.41
C ALA A 9 -21.07 1.46 -1.62
N HIS A 10 -20.42 1.04 -2.71
CA HIS A 10 -21.11 0.46 -3.87
C HIS A 10 -21.47 -1.03 -3.69
N ARG A 11 -20.96 -1.72 -2.67
CA ARG A 11 -21.31 -3.11 -2.36
C ARG A 11 -22.44 -3.14 -1.33
N ARG A 12 -23.59 -3.69 -1.72
CA ARG A 12 -24.69 -4.00 -0.78
C ARG A 12 -24.34 -5.28 -0.02
N GLY A 13 -24.05 -5.15 1.27
CA GLY A 13 -23.86 -6.29 2.18
C GLY A 13 -22.69 -6.07 3.14
N THR A 14 -22.98 -5.92 4.43
CA THR A 14 -21.96 -5.91 5.48
C THR A 14 -21.47 -7.34 5.72
N MET A 15 -20.19 -7.59 5.45
CA MET A 15 -19.59 -8.87 5.79
C MET A 15 -19.39 -8.97 7.30
N GLU A 16 -20.34 -9.62 7.97
CA GLU A 16 -20.18 -9.95 9.37
C GLU A 16 -19.31 -11.20 9.51
N LYS A 17 -18.14 -11.05 10.15
CA LYS A 17 -17.31 -12.12 10.74
C LYS A 17 -16.34 -12.88 9.82
N ARG A 18 -16.66 -13.21 8.56
CA ARG A 18 -15.70 -13.88 7.64
C ARG A 18 -15.88 -13.45 6.18
N TRP A 19 -14.77 -13.06 5.54
CA TRP A 19 -14.77 -12.59 4.15
C TRP A 19 -15.32 -13.62 3.14
N ASN A 20 -15.21 -14.91 3.44
CA ASN A 20 -15.59 -16.01 2.52
C ASN A 20 -16.87 -16.77 2.90
N ALA A 21 -17.67 -16.30 3.86
CA ALA A 21 -18.87 -17.05 4.29
C ALA A 21 -19.99 -17.16 3.22
N LEU A 22 -19.85 -16.48 2.07
CA LEU A 22 -20.86 -16.42 1.00
C LEU A 22 -20.45 -17.10 -0.32
N LEU A 23 -19.37 -17.89 -0.36
CA LEU A 23 -18.95 -18.58 -1.60
C LEU A 23 -19.77 -19.85 -1.95
N VAL A 24 -21.00 -19.98 -1.45
CA VAL A 24 -21.93 -21.05 -1.86
C VAL A 24 -23.18 -20.44 -2.50
N SER A 25 -23.01 -19.90 -3.71
CA SER A 25 -24.08 -19.89 -4.71
C SER A 25 -23.45 -19.89 -6.11
N PRO A 26 -23.78 -20.84 -7.00
CA PRO A 26 -23.02 -21.02 -8.24
C PRO A 26 -23.27 -19.94 -9.30
N HIS A 27 -24.26 -19.06 -9.15
CA HIS A 27 -24.77 -18.23 -10.26
C HIS A 27 -25.01 -16.75 -9.87
N SER A 28 -24.02 -16.09 -9.29
CA SER A 28 -24.00 -14.63 -9.32
C SER A 28 -22.57 -14.17 -9.52
N GLY A 29 -22.33 -13.55 -10.67
CA GLY A 29 -21.02 -13.07 -11.07
C GLY A 29 -20.44 -12.19 -9.97
N THR A 30 -19.48 -12.76 -9.25
CA THR A 30 -18.45 -12.00 -8.56
C THR A 30 -17.84 -11.10 -9.63
N LEU A 31 -18.32 -9.87 -9.76
CA LEU A 31 -17.64 -8.86 -10.57
C LEU A 31 -16.21 -8.86 -10.08
N ALA A 32 -15.32 -9.30 -10.97
CA ALA A 32 -13.92 -9.51 -10.68
C ALA A 32 -13.37 -8.26 -10.01
N LEU A 33 -12.55 -8.45 -8.97
CA LEU A 33 -11.61 -7.44 -8.49
C LEU A 33 -10.71 -7.04 -9.68
N GLY A 34 -11.18 -6.13 -10.54
CA GLY A 34 -10.56 -5.93 -11.85
C GLY A 34 -11.18 -4.81 -12.69
N GLU A 35 -12.48 -4.51 -12.54
CA GLU A 35 -13.03 -3.31 -13.16
C GLU A 35 -12.74 -2.09 -12.29
N ALA A 36 -11.48 -1.66 -12.32
CA ALA A 36 -11.06 -0.33 -11.90
C ALA A 36 -11.61 0.70 -12.92
N GLY A 37 -12.94 0.82 -12.96
CA GLY A 37 -13.62 1.86 -13.70
C GLY A 37 -13.14 3.21 -13.18
N VAL A 38 -12.39 3.91 -14.04
CA VAL A 38 -12.05 5.34 -13.98
C VAL A 38 -12.09 5.91 -12.56
N TYR A 39 -11.09 5.58 -11.74
CA TYR A 39 -10.82 6.39 -10.56
C TYR A 39 -10.55 7.81 -11.06
N HIS A 40 -11.41 8.78 -10.72
CA HIS A 40 -11.12 10.18 -11.00
C HIS A 40 -9.76 10.50 -10.38
N ALA A 41 -8.76 10.82 -11.20
CA ALA A 41 -7.40 11.13 -10.74
C ALA A 41 -7.39 12.18 -9.61
N ARG A 42 -8.41 13.06 -9.55
CA ARG A 42 -8.67 13.98 -8.43
C ARG A 42 -8.86 13.30 -7.07
N LEU A 43 -9.46 12.12 -6.98
CA LEU A 43 -9.60 11.36 -5.73
C LEU A 43 -8.27 10.75 -5.28
N LEU A 44 -7.45 10.27 -6.22
CA LEU A 44 -6.13 9.71 -5.94
C LEU A 44 -5.11 10.80 -5.57
N LEU A 45 -5.23 11.99 -6.17
CA LEU A 45 -4.32 13.12 -5.96
C LEU A 45 -4.75 14.04 -4.80
N GLY A 46 -6.05 14.25 -4.61
CA GLY A 46 -6.60 15.18 -3.60
C GLY A 46 -6.74 14.58 -2.20
N SER A 47 -6.50 13.29 -2.03
CA SER A 47 -6.60 12.60 -0.73
C SER A 47 -5.28 12.56 0.05
N ARG A 48 -4.21 13.13 -0.51
CA ARG A 48 -2.87 13.03 0.08
C ARG A 48 -2.47 14.27 0.88
N PRO A 49 -2.10 14.12 2.16
CA PRO A 49 -1.57 15.21 2.97
C PRO A 49 -0.16 15.64 2.53
N LYS A 50 0.65 14.75 1.94
CA LYS A 50 2.03 15.08 1.49
C LYS A 50 2.22 14.81 -0.01
N PRO A 51 2.76 15.78 -0.78
CA PRO A 51 3.03 15.57 -2.20
C PRO A 51 4.23 14.64 -2.40
N CYS A 52 4.11 13.69 -3.32
CA CYS A 52 5.19 12.81 -3.74
C CYS A 52 6.04 13.49 -4.82
N THR A 53 7.14 14.11 -4.43
CA THR A 53 7.98 14.91 -5.34
C THR A 53 9.09 14.12 -6.04
N GLN A 54 9.47 12.95 -5.50
CA GLN A 54 10.62 12.20 -5.99
C GLN A 54 10.28 11.27 -7.17
N PHE A 55 9.06 10.73 -7.22
CA PHE A 55 8.64 9.84 -8.31
C PHE A 55 8.50 10.51 -9.69
N PRO A 56 7.99 11.75 -9.79
CA PRO A 56 7.99 12.48 -11.06
C PRO A 56 9.39 12.66 -11.66
N MET A 57 10.45 12.74 -10.83
CA MET A 57 11.83 12.88 -11.32
C MET A 57 12.33 11.64 -12.10
N ILE A 58 11.69 10.48 -11.89
CA ILE A 58 11.99 9.25 -12.64
C ILE A 58 11.32 9.29 -14.02
N GLN A 59 10.15 9.93 -14.14
CA GLN A 59 9.46 10.12 -15.41
C GLN A 59 10.22 11.14 -16.27
N GLY A 60 11.15 10.65 -17.10
CA GLY A 60 12.00 11.48 -17.96
C GLY A 60 13.45 11.03 -18.00
N MET A 61 13.84 10.05 -17.19
CA MET A 61 15.16 9.42 -17.28
C MET A 61 15.25 8.57 -18.55
N ALA A 62 16.23 8.86 -19.40
CA ALA A 62 16.42 8.17 -20.67
C ALA A 62 16.92 6.73 -20.50
N GLU A 63 17.67 6.47 -19.42
CA GLU A 63 18.28 5.16 -19.16
C GLU A 63 17.51 4.42 -18.08
N LEU A 64 17.02 3.22 -18.43
CA LEU A 64 16.24 2.35 -17.54
C LEU A 64 17.01 1.98 -16.27
N GLN A 65 18.30 1.67 -16.38
CA GLN A 65 19.10 1.23 -15.24
C GLN A 65 19.28 2.35 -14.20
N THR A 66 19.47 3.59 -14.68
CA THR A 66 19.54 4.78 -13.84
C THR A 66 18.19 5.04 -13.17
N ALA A 67 17.08 4.91 -13.91
CA ALA A 67 15.73 5.03 -13.36
C ALA A 67 15.43 4.00 -12.25
N LEU A 68 15.83 2.74 -12.44
CA LEU A 68 15.66 1.68 -11.44
C LEU A 68 16.53 1.92 -10.20
N THR A 69 17.76 2.42 -10.37
CA THR A 69 18.65 2.76 -9.25
C THR A 69 18.05 3.87 -8.40
N GLU A 70 17.52 4.92 -9.04
CA GLU A 70 16.82 6.00 -8.32
C GLU A 70 15.55 5.50 -7.63
N LEU A 71 14.81 4.57 -8.26
CA LEU A 71 13.64 3.97 -7.66
C LEU A 71 14.00 3.20 -6.38
N SER A 72 15.03 2.36 -6.40
CA SER A 72 15.57 1.68 -5.21
C SER A 72 16.00 2.67 -4.12
N ARG A 73 16.62 3.79 -4.50
CA ARG A 73 17.02 4.84 -3.56
C ARG A 73 15.81 5.49 -2.88
N ILE A 74 14.76 5.79 -3.64
CA ILE A 74 13.53 6.39 -3.09
C ILE A 74 12.83 5.44 -2.12
N PHE A 75 12.74 4.15 -2.46
CA PHE A 75 12.12 3.17 -1.58
C PHE A 75 12.89 2.97 -0.27
N GLN A 76 14.23 2.94 -0.34
CA GLN A 76 15.07 2.88 0.86
C GLN A 76 14.97 4.16 1.70
N ALA A 77 14.97 5.34 1.07
CA ALA A 77 14.84 6.60 1.79
C ALA A 77 13.54 6.65 2.59
N PHE A 78 12.43 6.19 2.03
CA PHE A 78 11.17 6.11 2.76
C PHE A 78 11.25 5.16 3.96
N LEU A 79 11.92 4.01 3.83
CA LEU A 79 12.14 3.09 4.94
C LEU A 79 12.97 3.74 6.06
N ASP A 80 13.91 4.62 5.72
CA ASP A 80 14.67 5.42 6.69
C ASP A 80 13.87 6.61 7.29
N GLY A 81 12.56 6.70 7.03
CA GLY A 81 11.72 7.83 7.45
C GLY A 81 11.96 9.12 6.67
N ARG A 82 12.65 9.04 5.52
CA ARG A 82 13.01 10.19 4.68
C ARG A 82 12.25 10.15 3.35
N GLY A 83 11.24 11.01 3.22
CA GLY A 83 10.49 11.17 1.98
C GLY A 83 9.09 10.56 2.05
N THR A 84 8.45 10.42 0.89
CA THR A 84 7.07 9.97 0.75
C THR A 84 6.94 9.07 -0.47
N ARG A 85 5.94 8.17 -0.47
CA ARG A 85 5.66 7.25 -1.58
C ARG A 85 4.29 7.52 -2.17
N PRO A 86 4.00 7.16 -3.44
CA PRO A 86 2.69 7.37 -4.08
C PRO A 86 1.49 6.90 -3.25
N TYR A 87 1.71 5.87 -2.42
CA TYR A 87 0.70 5.15 -1.65
C TYR A 87 0.89 5.25 -0.12
N ALA A 88 1.92 5.96 0.36
CA ALA A 88 2.18 6.10 1.80
C ALA A 88 2.92 7.42 2.13
N ASP A 89 2.42 8.15 3.12
CA ASP A 89 3.02 9.41 3.58
C ASP A 89 4.01 9.21 4.74
N GLU A 90 3.77 8.19 5.56
CA GLU A 90 4.54 7.87 6.76
C GLU A 90 4.58 6.35 6.98
N LEU A 91 5.58 5.88 7.72
CA LEU A 91 5.66 4.49 8.14
C LEU A 91 4.78 4.24 9.37
N PRO A 92 3.92 3.21 9.36
CA PRO A 92 3.25 2.73 10.56
C PRO A 92 4.27 2.33 11.64
N GLY A 93 3.96 2.57 12.91
CA GLY A 93 4.84 2.26 14.04
C GLY A 93 5.26 0.79 14.10
N GLU A 94 4.37 -0.12 13.71
CA GLU A 94 4.66 -1.57 13.62
C GLU A 94 5.73 -1.93 12.58
N THR A 95 5.98 -1.07 11.59
CA THR A 95 6.97 -1.34 10.54
C THR A 95 8.39 -1.27 11.08
N VAL A 96 8.62 -0.57 12.20
CA VAL A 96 9.93 -0.51 12.89
C VAL A 96 10.46 -1.91 13.22
N TYR A 97 9.57 -2.87 13.51
CA TYR A 97 9.95 -4.24 13.85
C TYR A 97 10.44 -5.08 12.66
N VAL A 98 10.11 -4.67 11.44
CA VAL A 98 10.48 -5.39 10.19
C VAL A 98 11.29 -4.55 9.22
N GLU A 99 11.53 -3.27 9.50
CA GLU A 99 12.22 -2.31 8.62
C GLU A 99 13.55 -2.88 8.08
N HIS A 100 14.36 -3.47 8.96
CA HIS A 100 15.65 -4.08 8.60
C HIS A 100 15.52 -5.23 7.58
N LEU A 101 14.42 -5.97 7.59
CA LEU A 101 14.13 -7.05 6.63
C LEU A 101 13.67 -6.50 5.28
N LEU A 102 13.13 -5.28 5.25
CA LEU A 102 12.60 -4.65 4.05
C LEU A 102 13.68 -3.90 3.26
N LYS A 103 14.73 -3.39 3.90
CA LYS A 103 15.76 -2.56 3.23
C LYS A 103 16.47 -3.29 2.10
N LEU A 104 16.99 -4.48 2.36
CA LEU A 104 17.77 -5.23 1.38
C LEU A 104 16.95 -5.62 0.14
N PRO A 105 15.73 -6.19 0.27
CA PRO A 105 14.89 -6.45 -0.89
C PRO A 105 14.56 -5.19 -1.70
N ASN A 106 14.26 -4.06 -1.05
CA ASN A 106 13.98 -2.81 -1.75
C ASN A 106 15.21 -2.24 -2.47
N ALA A 107 16.42 -2.41 -1.92
CA ALA A 107 17.66 -2.05 -2.59
C ALA A 107 17.89 -2.88 -3.87
N GLN A 108 17.42 -4.13 -3.87
CA GLN A 108 17.55 -5.09 -4.97
C GLN A 108 16.38 -5.04 -5.97
N GLY A 109 15.48 -4.06 -5.85
CA GLY A 109 14.37 -3.87 -6.77
C GLY A 109 13.07 -4.60 -6.39
N LEU A 110 12.99 -5.21 -5.22
CA LEU A 110 11.73 -5.68 -4.65
C LEU A 110 11.03 -4.54 -3.89
N TYR A 111 10.27 -3.75 -4.65
CA TYR A 111 9.58 -2.55 -4.20
C TYR A 111 8.35 -2.84 -3.33
N THR A 112 8.55 -3.00 -2.01
CA THR A 112 7.47 -3.38 -1.08
C THR A 112 6.52 -2.22 -0.79
N ILE A 113 5.22 -2.43 -0.95
CA ILE A 113 4.19 -1.40 -0.71
C ILE A 113 3.44 -1.56 0.61
N ASN A 114 3.49 -2.76 1.21
CA ASN A 114 2.81 -3.12 2.46
C ASN A 114 3.57 -4.27 3.15
N SER A 115 3.52 -4.32 4.49
CA SER A 115 4.19 -5.31 5.33
C SER A 115 3.62 -5.27 6.74
N GLN A 116 3.66 -6.40 7.46
CA GLN A 116 3.30 -6.47 8.88
C GLN A 116 4.22 -7.47 9.60
N PRO A 117 4.62 -7.22 10.86
CA PRO A 117 5.36 -8.19 11.65
C PRO A 117 4.48 -9.40 12.01
N PRO A 118 5.06 -10.60 12.18
CA PRO A 118 4.34 -11.69 12.81
C PRO A 118 4.07 -11.36 14.28
N VAL A 119 2.84 -11.58 14.74
CA VAL A 119 2.40 -11.33 16.12
C VAL A 119 1.84 -12.61 16.71
N ASN A 120 2.38 -13.05 17.85
CA ASN A 120 1.95 -14.28 18.52
C ASN A 120 1.36 -13.98 19.89
N GLY A 121 0.03 -13.82 19.95
CA GLY A 121 -0.71 -13.78 21.21
C GLY A 121 -0.33 -12.64 22.16
N VAL A 122 0.18 -11.52 21.65
CA VAL A 122 0.48 -10.34 22.49
C VAL A 122 -0.81 -9.69 23.01
N PRO A 123 -0.76 -8.99 24.15
CA PRO A 123 -1.90 -8.22 24.63
C PRO A 123 -2.40 -7.23 23.58
N SER A 124 -3.71 -6.94 23.57
CA SER A 124 -4.31 -5.98 22.63
C SER A 124 -3.81 -4.54 22.82
N SER A 125 -3.20 -4.23 23.97
CA SER A 125 -2.55 -2.95 24.29
C SER A 125 -1.05 -2.94 23.98
N HIS A 126 -0.57 -3.87 23.15
CA HIS A 126 0.83 -3.94 22.80
C HIS A 126 1.10 -3.01 21.62
N ARG A 127 2.11 -2.15 21.72
CA ARG A 127 2.45 -1.13 20.71
C ARG A 127 2.64 -1.61 19.26
N VAL A 128 2.83 -2.91 19.06
CA VAL A 128 2.95 -3.53 17.72
C VAL A 128 1.59 -3.64 17.03
N VAL A 129 0.49 -3.73 17.79
CA VAL A 129 -0.87 -3.93 17.28
C VAL A 129 -1.81 -2.74 17.60
N GLU A 130 -1.27 -1.69 18.24
CA GLU A 130 -1.97 -0.44 18.54
C GLU A 130 -2.03 0.52 17.34
#